data_AF-A0A948VCK3-F1
#
_entry.id   AF-A0A948VCK3-F1
#
_cell.length_a   1.000
_cell.length_b   1.000
_cell.length_c   1.000
_cell.angle_alpha   90.00
_cell.angle_beta   90.00
_cell.angle_gamma   90.00
#
_symmetry.space_group_name_H-M   'P 1'
#
loop_
_entity.id
_entity.type
_entity.pdbx_description
1 polymer ?
#
loop_
_entity_poly.entity_id
_entity_poly.type
_entity_poly.pdbx_seq_one_letter_code
_entity_poly.pdbx_strand_id
1 'polypeptide(L)'
;MHLRKPSGRRWRHDPRKAFLLAGLFLALVGGRPATAADRPHYHDIPARRWDVRDLPGSGEVPGREAERSREYDRRWRIVHDLVGDAHVSRKGQDILRGRGLGPALLDGRTLAEGDKAVDGQDTLRVLIVRVSFTTNRDSQLTTIAPDGDFDFSVPEDPGFLVIDPPPHDKAFYEAHLQGLSEYYRFQSGGRLHIEGRVLPEDPRGSYKLTDVADYGPGANGFWTLESLERLVRDMITAADQGTLADGSARLADYDDDDPFTYIIFVHAGSDWQSDINGDSPNDIPTFFVTLGEPQPLTSTDSETALAGSLRECSIIPETTNQDGFP
;
A
#
# COMPACT_ATOMS: atom_id res chain seq x y z
N MET A 1 70.77 -5.16 -20.60
CA MET A 1 70.33 -4.37 -19.43
C MET A 1 68.90 -4.84 -19.10
N HIS A 2 68.64 -6.06 -18.62
CA HIS A 2 68.96 -6.74 -17.36
C HIS A 2 68.42 -6.09 -16.08
N LEU A 3 67.57 -6.89 -15.39
CA LEU A 3 67.10 -6.86 -13.99
C LEU A 3 65.79 -6.04 -13.76
N ARG A 4 64.75 -6.52 -13.05
CA ARG A 4 64.51 -7.79 -12.32
C ARG A 4 63.00 -7.87 -11.96
N LYS A 5 62.40 -9.05 -12.02
CA LYS A 5 61.06 -9.39 -11.46
C LYS A 5 61.13 -9.50 -9.93
N PRO A 6 60.06 -9.19 -9.15
CA PRO A 6 59.94 -9.64 -7.77
C PRO A 6 59.28 -11.03 -7.69
N SER A 7 59.91 -11.88 -6.89
CA SER A 7 59.62 -13.29 -6.62
C SER A 7 58.45 -13.48 -5.65
N GLY A 8 57.64 -14.51 -5.90
CA GLY A 8 56.56 -14.96 -5.02
C GLY A 8 57.04 -15.49 -3.66
N ARG A 9 56.16 -15.34 -2.66
CA ARG A 9 56.26 -16.03 -1.37
C ARG A 9 55.17 -17.11 -1.29
N ARG A 10 55.62 -18.35 -1.22
CA ARG A 10 54.82 -19.52 -0.84
C ARG A 10 54.53 -19.45 0.66
N TRP A 11 53.26 -19.53 1.03
CA TRP A 11 52.86 -19.84 2.41
C TRP A 11 52.91 -21.36 2.61
N ARG A 12 53.78 -21.81 3.50
CA ARG A 12 53.86 -23.20 3.96
C ARG A 12 53.05 -23.31 5.26
N HIS A 13 52.12 -24.25 5.29
CA HIS A 13 51.47 -24.74 6.51
C HIS A 13 52.49 -25.44 7.41
N ASP A 14 52.57 -25.06 8.68
CA ASP A 14 53.27 -25.81 9.73
C ASP A 14 52.25 -26.27 10.81
N PRO A 15 52.02 -27.59 10.95
CA PRO A 15 50.95 -28.16 11.78
C PRO A 15 51.41 -28.46 13.21
N ARG A 16 51.86 -27.45 13.96
CA ARG A 16 52.32 -27.64 15.36
C ARG A 16 51.91 -26.50 16.31
N LYS A 17 50.62 -26.14 16.33
CA LYS A 17 49.99 -25.44 17.47
C LYS A 17 48.53 -25.87 17.59
N ALA A 18 48.33 -27.11 18.02
CA ALA A 18 47.07 -27.66 18.49
C ALA A 18 47.34 -28.34 19.83
N PHE A 19 46.49 -28.09 20.83
CA PHE A 19 46.12 -28.91 22.00
C PHE A 19 45.95 -28.11 23.30
N LEU A 20 44.71 -28.22 23.83
CA LEU A 20 44.16 -28.11 25.19
C LEU A 20 42.93 -27.18 25.14
N LEU A 21 41.68 -27.64 25.30
CA LEU A 21 41.16 -28.72 26.13
C LEU A 21 40.17 -29.64 25.38
N ALA A 22 40.25 -30.92 25.71
CA ALA A 22 39.28 -31.97 25.40
C ALA A 22 38.73 -32.56 26.71
N GLY A 23 37.49 -33.07 26.65
CA GLY A 23 36.79 -33.83 27.70
C GLY A 23 35.35 -33.32 27.80
N LEU A 24 34.31 -34.02 27.36
CA LEU A 24 34.02 -35.42 27.64
C LEU A 24 33.12 -36.04 26.55
N PHE A 25 33.34 -37.34 26.33
CA PHE A 25 32.82 -38.25 25.32
C PHE A 25 31.30 -38.58 25.42
N LEU A 26 30.64 -38.56 24.26
CA LEU A 26 29.90 -39.63 23.59
C LEU A 26 29.28 -40.80 24.41
N ALA A 27 27.95 -40.94 24.30
CA ALA A 27 27.14 -42.18 24.15
C ALA A 27 25.66 -41.75 24.30
N LEU A 28 24.62 -42.22 23.60
CA LEU A 28 24.35 -43.45 22.87
C LEU A 28 23.06 -43.21 22.05
N VAL A 29 22.96 -43.83 20.88
CA VAL A 29 21.76 -43.92 20.03
C VAL A 29 20.61 -44.63 20.77
N GLY A 30 19.39 -44.07 20.75
CA GLY A 30 18.16 -44.82 21.04
C GLY A 30 16.90 -44.03 21.47
N GLY A 31 15.92 -43.90 20.56
CA GLY A 31 14.50 -43.54 20.82
C GLY A 31 14.19 -42.04 20.74
N ARG A 32 13.11 -41.52 20.15
CA ARG A 32 11.81 -42.00 19.62
C ARG A 32 11.26 -40.89 18.67
N PRO A 33 10.22 -41.12 17.85
CA PRO A 33 9.75 -40.16 16.85
C PRO A 33 9.19 -38.89 17.51
N ALA A 34 9.42 -37.73 16.89
CA ALA A 34 8.82 -36.46 17.29
C ALA A 34 7.30 -36.51 17.09
N THR A 35 6.56 -36.80 18.16
CA THR A 35 5.12 -36.62 18.22
C THR A 35 4.80 -35.27 18.84
N ALA A 36 4.12 -34.42 18.05
CA ALA A 36 3.17 -33.39 18.43
C ALA A 36 3.35 -32.72 19.80
N ALA A 37 3.92 -31.52 19.82
CA ALA A 37 3.40 -30.33 20.54
C ALA A 37 4.39 -29.15 20.47
N ASP A 38 4.77 -28.69 19.27
CA ASP A 38 5.28 -27.32 19.13
C ASP A 38 4.06 -26.39 19.10
N ARG A 39 3.67 -25.91 20.28
CA ARG A 39 2.72 -24.80 20.40
C ARG A 39 3.45 -23.52 19.96
N PRO A 40 2.91 -22.74 19.02
CA PRO A 40 3.57 -21.52 18.58
C PRO A 40 3.60 -20.50 19.73
N HIS A 41 4.76 -19.84 19.87
CA HIS A 41 5.23 -19.03 21.01
C HIS A 41 4.49 -17.68 21.19
N TYR A 42 3.25 -17.54 20.70
CA TYR A 42 2.48 -16.29 20.70
C TYR A 42 1.69 -16.01 21.98
N HIS A 43 1.62 -16.97 22.92
CA HIS A 43 0.80 -16.81 24.13
C HIS A 43 1.38 -15.86 25.19
N ASP A 44 2.65 -15.47 25.06
CA ASP A 44 3.37 -14.66 26.06
C ASP A 44 3.96 -13.38 25.47
N ILE A 45 3.29 -12.72 24.52
CA ILE A 45 3.61 -11.32 24.23
C ILE A 45 2.98 -10.49 25.36
N PRO A 46 3.77 -9.87 26.26
CA PRO A 46 3.21 -9.01 27.29
C PRO A 46 2.57 -7.79 26.62
N ALA A 47 1.27 -7.87 26.31
CA ALA A 47 0.47 -6.74 25.87
C ALA A 47 0.26 -5.83 27.09
N ARG A 48 1.16 -4.85 27.26
CA ARG A 48 0.92 -3.76 28.21
C ARG A 48 -0.24 -2.94 27.67
N ARG A 49 -1.39 -3.01 28.32
CA ARG A 49 -2.53 -2.14 28.02
C ARG A 49 -2.14 -0.74 28.49
N TRP A 50 -1.71 0.11 27.57
CA TRP A 50 -1.46 1.51 27.87
C TRP A 50 -2.81 2.21 28.02
N ASP A 51 -3.06 2.79 29.20
CA ASP A 51 -4.14 3.76 29.35
C ASP A 51 -3.60 5.10 28.85
N VAL A 52 -4.22 5.66 27.81
CA VAL A 52 -3.81 6.92 27.19
C VAL A 52 -3.82 8.07 28.22
N ARG A 53 -4.60 7.93 29.29
CA ARG A 53 -4.65 8.88 30.42
C ARG A 53 -3.37 8.89 31.28
N ASP A 54 -2.57 7.83 31.23
CA ASP A 54 -1.34 7.70 32.01
C ASP A 54 -0.10 8.27 31.28
N LEU A 55 -0.28 8.78 30.06
CA LEU A 55 0.80 9.41 29.28
C LEU A 55 1.03 10.86 29.74
N PRO A 56 2.28 11.34 29.86
CA PRO A 56 2.57 12.74 30.16
C PRO A 56 1.94 13.65 29.10
N GLY A 57 1.12 14.64 29.52
CA GLY A 57 0.38 15.53 28.60
C GLY A 57 -1.09 15.14 28.33
N SER A 58 -1.59 14.07 28.96
CA SER A 58 -2.93 13.50 28.78
C SER A 58 -4.14 14.38 29.17
N GLY A 59 -3.93 15.63 29.60
CA GLY A 59 -5.03 16.56 29.93
C GLY A 59 -5.63 17.28 28.72
N GLU A 60 -4.78 17.65 27.75
CA GLU A 60 -5.18 18.39 26.53
C GLU A 60 -5.22 17.48 25.29
N VAL A 61 -4.38 16.46 25.26
CA VAL A 61 -4.22 15.51 24.13
C VAL A 61 -5.50 14.73 23.81
N PRO A 62 -6.29 14.21 24.78
CA PRO A 62 -7.51 13.46 24.45
C PRO A 62 -8.61 14.31 23.84
N GLY A 63 -8.69 15.59 24.19
CA GLY A 63 -9.69 16.51 23.65
C GLY A 63 -9.43 16.81 22.18
N ARG A 64 -8.17 17.15 21.86
CA ARG A 64 -7.72 17.45 20.50
C ARG A 64 -7.79 16.22 19.59
N GLU A 65 -7.39 15.06 20.11
CA GLU A 65 -7.48 13.78 19.39
C GLU A 65 -8.94 13.37 19.14
N ALA A 66 -9.82 13.52 20.13
CA ALA A 66 -11.24 13.21 19.95
C ALA A 66 -11.95 14.19 19.01
N GLU A 67 -11.50 15.45 18.93
CA GLU A 67 -11.97 16.41 17.93
C GLU A 67 -11.51 16.00 16.53
N ARG A 68 -10.22 15.67 16.36
CA ARG A 68 -9.67 15.13 15.12
C ARG A 68 -10.46 13.92 14.63
N SER A 69 -10.63 12.89 15.47
CA SER A 69 -11.37 11.67 15.07
C SER A 69 -12.80 12.01 14.63
N ARG A 70 -13.47 12.94 15.33
CA ARG A 70 -14.84 13.35 14.99
C ARG A 70 -14.91 14.08 13.64
N GLU A 71 -13.97 14.97 13.35
CA GLU A 71 -13.95 15.69 12.08
C GLU A 71 -13.53 14.77 10.94
N TYR A 72 -12.52 13.93 11.15
CA TYR A 72 -12.11 12.90 10.20
C TYR A 72 -13.29 11.98 9.83
N ASP A 73 -14.01 11.44 10.83
CA ASP A 73 -15.20 10.60 10.62
C ASP A 73 -16.34 11.35 9.90
N ARG A 74 -16.47 12.66 10.12
CA ARG A 74 -17.43 13.50 9.42
C ARG A 74 -17.05 13.63 7.94
N ARG A 75 -15.80 13.98 7.64
CA ARG A 75 -15.28 14.13 6.28
C ARG A 75 -15.31 12.82 5.50
N TRP A 76 -14.95 11.71 6.15
CA TRP A 76 -15.03 10.38 5.55
C TRP A 76 -16.44 10.04 5.09
N ARG A 77 -17.46 10.33 5.90
CA ARG A 77 -18.87 10.16 5.51
C ARG A 77 -19.27 11.05 4.33
N ILE A 78 -18.78 12.28 4.27
CA ILE A 78 -19.09 13.19 3.15
C ILE A 78 -18.58 12.60 1.83
N VAL A 79 -17.33 12.10 1.79
CA VAL A 79 -16.77 11.47 0.59
C VAL A 79 -17.55 10.21 0.23
N HIS A 80 -17.86 9.38 1.23
CA HIS A 80 -18.64 8.16 1.03
C HIS A 80 -20.06 8.44 0.47
N ASP A 81 -20.73 9.47 0.98
CA ASP A 81 -22.05 9.89 0.51
C ASP A 81 -21.97 10.53 -0.89
N LEU A 82 -20.89 11.25 -1.19
CA LEU A 82 -20.63 11.83 -2.52
C LEU A 82 -20.45 10.75 -3.59
N VAL A 83 -19.69 9.70 -3.29
CA VAL A 83 -19.46 8.57 -4.22
C VAL A 83 -20.67 7.63 -4.26
N GLY A 84 -21.45 7.54 -3.17
CA GLY A 84 -22.65 6.71 -3.10
C GLY A 84 -22.34 5.24 -3.39
N ASP A 85 -23.24 4.52 -4.06
CA ASP A 85 -23.09 3.09 -4.35
C ASP A 85 -21.84 2.74 -5.20
N ALA A 86 -21.18 3.73 -5.80
CA ALA A 86 -19.93 3.53 -6.52
C ALA A 86 -18.74 3.21 -5.60
N HIS A 87 -18.88 3.32 -4.27
CA HIS A 87 -17.82 2.91 -3.32
C HIS A 87 -17.74 1.38 -3.14
N VAL A 88 -18.64 0.60 -3.76
CA VAL A 88 -18.67 -0.86 -3.65
C VAL A 88 -18.08 -1.49 -4.91
N SER A 89 -17.16 -2.44 -4.72
CA SER A 89 -16.62 -3.25 -5.82
C SER A 89 -17.71 -4.13 -6.43
N ARG A 90 -18.11 -3.83 -7.67
CA ARG A 90 -18.99 -4.66 -8.49
C ARG A 90 -18.31 -5.99 -8.81
N LYS A 91 -17.03 -5.95 -9.20
CA LYS A 91 -16.19 -7.13 -9.47
C LYS A 91 -16.19 -8.08 -8.27
N GLY A 92 -15.91 -7.57 -7.07
CA GLY A 92 -15.92 -8.35 -5.84
C GLY A 92 -17.31 -8.93 -5.51
N GLN A 93 -18.37 -8.13 -5.66
CA GLN A 93 -19.74 -8.63 -5.45
C GLN A 93 -20.12 -9.73 -6.43
N ASP A 94 -19.73 -9.62 -7.70
CA ASP A 94 -20.00 -10.63 -8.73
C ASP A 94 -19.21 -11.93 -8.47
N ILE A 95 -17.94 -11.83 -8.05
CA ILE A 95 -17.13 -12.98 -7.62
C ILE A 95 -17.78 -13.68 -6.42
N LEU A 96 -18.17 -12.93 -5.39
CA LEU A 96 -18.83 -13.48 -4.20
C LEU A 96 -20.12 -14.20 -4.61
N ARG A 97 -21.00 -13.55 -5.37
CA ARG A 97 -22.25 -14.15 -5.87
C ARG A 97 -22.00 -15.41 -6.68
N GLY A 98 -21.02 -15.39 -7.59
CA GLY A 98 -20.63 -16.54 -8.41
C GLY A 98 -20.14 -17.74 -7.58
N ARG A 99 -19.53 -17.48 -6.41
CA ARG A 99 -19.11 -18.51 -5.45
C ARG A 99 -20.19 -18.88 -4.42
N GLY A 100 -21.41 -18.33 -4.54
CA GLY A 100 -22.46 -18.51 -3.53
C GLY A 100 -22.15 -17.84 -2.19
N LEU A 101 -21.19 -16.92 -2.17
CA LEU A 101 -20.78 -16.11 -1.02
C LEU A 101 -21.43 -14.71 -1.08
N GLY A 102 -21.42 -13.98 0.03
CA GLY A 102 -21.90 -12.58 0.11
C GLY A 102 -22.96 -12.36 1.20
N PRO A 103 -23.58 -11.17 1.29
CA PRO A 103 -24.57 -10.84 2.32
C PRO A 103 -25.75 -11.83 2.38
N ALA A 104 -26.05 -12.47 1.25
CA ALA A 104 -27.05 -13.53 1.13
C ALA A 104 -26.73 -14.83 1.91
N LEU A 105 -25.49 -15.01 2.41
CA LEU A 105 -25.15 -16.11 3.32
C LEU A 105 -25.56 -15.87 4.78
N LEU A 106 -25.89 -14.63 5.15
CA LEU A 106 -26.41 -14.33 6.48
C LEU A 106 -27.89 -14.76 6.64
N ASP A 107 -28.57 -15.07 5.53
CA ASP A 107 -29.88 -15.73 5.51
C ASP A 107 -29.74 -17.25 5.66
N GLY A 108 -29.22 -17.67 6.82
CA GLY A 108 -29.56 -18.95 7.45
C GLY A 108 -29.25 -20.25 6.70
N ARG A 109 -28.44 -20.25 5.64
CA ARG A 109 -27.96 -21.51 5.04
C ARG A 109 -26.73 -22.00 5.79
N THR A 110 -26.92 -23.08 6.55
CA THR A 110 -25.84 -23.89 7.08
C THR A 110 -24.95 -24.31 5.91
N LEU A 111 -23.71 -23.80 5.85
CA LEU A 111 -22.68 -24.31 4.95
C LEU A 111 -22.60 -25.82 5.17
N ALA A 112 -22.83 -26.62 4.12
CA ALA A 112 -22.69 -28.06 4.21
C ALA A 112 -21.23 -28.40 4.55
N GLU A 113 -21.01 -29.44 5.36
CA GLU A 113 -19.67 -30.02 5.57
C GLU A 113 -19.14 -30.57 4.24
N GLY A 114 -18.57 -29.69 3.43
CA GLY A 114 -18.19 -29.94 2.04
C GLY A 114 -17.73 -28.68 1.30
N ASP A 115 -18.22 -27.49 1.69
CA ASP A 115 -17.81 -26.20 1.11
C ASP A 115 -16.52 -25.63 1.74
N LYS A 116 -15.68 -26.48 2.33
CA LYS A 116 -14.34 -26.05 2.74
C LYS A 116 -13.52 -25.85 1.47
N ALA A 117 -13.15 -24.59 1.24
CA ALA A 117 -12.35 -24.15 0.12
C ALA A 117 -11.11 -25.04 -0.09
N VAL A 118 -10.87 -25.25 -1.39
CA VAL A 118 -9.76 -25.92 -2.07
C VAL A 118 -8.41 -25.75 -1.35
N ASP A 119 -7.65 -26.84 -1.29
CA ASP A 119 -6.23 -26.86 -0.91
C ASP A 119 -5.45 -25.98 -1.91
N GLY A 120 -5.13 -24.75 -1.52
CA GLY A 120 -4.46 -23.77 -2.37
C GLY A 120 -4.36 -22.37 -1.73
N GLN A 121 -3.33 -21.62 -2.10
CA GLN A 121 -3.15 -20.21 -1.76
C GLN A 121 -3.58 -19.38 -2.99
N ASP A 122 -4.56 -18.49 -2.83
CA ASP A 122 -4.92 -17.50 -3.85
C ASP A 122 -3.85 -16.39 -3.86
N THR A 123 -3.47 -15.91 -5.05
CA THR A 123 -2.55 -14.77 -5.20
C THR A 123 -3.30 -13.61 -5.83
N LEU A 124 -3.37 -12.47 -5.14
CA LEU A 124 -3.87 -11.20 -5.65
C LEU A 124 -2.69 -10.36 -6.12
N ARG A 125 -2.67 -9.99 -7.40
CA ARG A 125 -1.68 -9.06 -7.96
C ARG A 125 -2.13 -7.63 -7.70
N VAL A 126 -1.33 -6.86 -6.97
CA VAL A 126 -1.65 -5.47 -6.63
C VAL A 126 -0.61 -4.53 -7.24
N LEU A 127 -1.08 -3.55 -8.01
CA LEU A 127 -0.26 -2.50 -8.56
C LEU A 127 -0.49 -1.20 -7.78
N ILE A 128 0.55 -0.69 -7.14
CA ILE A 128 0.59 0.69 -6.64
C ILE A 128 1.18 1.56 -7.74
N VAL A 129 0.44 2.58 -8.16
CA VAL A 129 0.86 3.53 -9.18
C VAL A 129 0.97 4.91 -8.55
N ARG A 130 2.19 5.44 -8.49
CA ARG A 130 2.45 6.79 -8.00
C ARG A 130 2.16 7.81 -9.07
N VAL A 131 1.37 8.79 -8.68
CA VAL A 131 0.86 9.85 -9.53
C VAL A 131 1.17 11.19 -8.87
N SER A 132 1.65 12.14 -9.66
CA SER A 132 1.84 13.51 -9.17
C SER A 132 1.57 14.49 -10.30
N PHE A 133 1.93 15.76 -10.13
CA PHE A 133 1.50 16.83 -11.02
C PHE A 133 2.69 17.54 -11.65
N THR A 134 2.49 18.08 -12.84
CA THR A 134 3.50 18.86 -13.54
C THR A 134 3.61 20.25 -12.93
N THR A 135 2.49 20.82 -12.47
CA THR A 135 2.43 22.13 -11.83
C THR A 135 1.43 22.17 -10.69
N ASN A 136 1.63 23.11 -9.78
CA ASN A 136 0.70 23.43 -8.70
C ASN A 136 0.54 24.97 -8.60
N ARG A 137 -0.28 25.55 -9.48
CA ARG A 137 -0.43 27.02 -9.54
C ARG A 137 -1.07 27.64 -8.30
N ASP A 138 -1.92 26.87 -7.61
CA ASP A 138 -2.65 27.29 -6.42
C ASP A 138 -2.10 26.57 -5.17
N SER A 139 -0.77 26.60 -5.00
CA SER A 139 -0.05 25.88 -3.93
C SER A 139 -0.41 26.31 -2.50
N GLN A 140 -1.28 27.30 -2.33
CA GLN A 140 -1.82 27.74 -1.04
C GLN A 140 -3.13 27.04 -0.68
N LEU A 141 -3.70 26.23 -1.60
CA LEU A 141 -4.98 25.54 -1.43
C LEU A 141 -4.81 24.03 -1.28
N THR A 142 -3.59 23.52 -1.27
CA THR A 142 -3.27 22.09 -1.18
C THR A 142 -1.94 21.91 -0.44
N THR A 143 -1.75 20.73 0.16
CA THR A 143 -0.50 20.28 0.76
C THR A 143 0.52 19.75 -0.25
N ILE A 144 0.13 19.56 -1.51
CA ILE A 144 1.05 19.15 -2.58
C ILE A 144 2.17 20.19 -2.72
N ALA A 145 3.42 19.71 -2.86
CA ALA A 145 4.58 20.58 -3.02
C ALA A 145 4.43 21.54 -4.22
N PRO A 146 5.07 22.72 -4.22
CA PRO A 146 4.96 23.67 -5.33
C PRO A 146 5.43 23.14 -6.69
N ASP A 147 6.33 22.14 -6.70
CA ASP A 147 6.77 21.44 -7.91
C ASP A 147 5.83 20.29 -8.32
N GLY A 148 4.77 20.05 -7.54
CA GLY A 148 3.73 19.06 -7.81
C GLY A 148 4.10 17.63 -7.44
N ASP A 149 5.25 17.40 -6.80
CA ASP A 149 5.77 16.05 -6.52
C ASP A 149 5.54 15.57 -5.08
N PHE A 150 5.88 14.31 -4.83
CA PHE A 150 5.92 13.71 -3.50
C PHE A 150 7.02 14.34 -2.62
N ASP A 151 6.84 14.27 -1.30
CA ASP A 151 7.82 14.70 -0.33
C ASP A 151 9.00 13.71 -0.23
N PHE A 152 10.11 14.09 -0.85
CA PHE A 152 11.38 13.37 -0.77
C PHE A 152 12.33 13.92 0.28
N SER A 153 11.84 14.79 1.18
CA SER A 153 12.64 15.31 2.27
C SER A 153 13.10 14.18 3.20
N VAL A 154 14.30 14.34 3.77
CA VAL A 154 14.79 13.44 4.80
C VAL A 154 14.63 14.20 6.11
N PRO A 155 13.71 13.81 6.99
CA PRO A 155 13.51 14.51 8.24
C PRO A 155 14.79 14.38 9.08
N GLU A 156 15.18 15.48 9.72
CA GLU A 156 16.21 15.42 10.76
C GLU A 156 15.72 14.47 11.86
N ASP A 157 16.64 13.71 12.48
CA ASP A 157 16.30 12.76 13.55
C ASP A 157 15.45 13.48 14.61
N PRO A 158 14.14 13.19 14.69
CA PRO A 158 13.24 13.96 15.53
C PRO A 158 13.42 13.63 17.01
N GLY A 159 14.22 12.59 17.35
CA GLY A 159 14.38 12.11 18.72
C GLY A 159 13.14 11.37 19.26
N PHE A 160 12.15 11.12 18.41
CA PHE A 160 10.94 10.34 18.69
C PHE A 160 10.52 9.55 17.44
N LEU A 161 9.64 8.55 17.60
CA LEU A 161 9.12 7.79 16.48
C LEU A 161 8.13 8.64 15.67
N VAL A 162 8.45 8.89 14.41
CA VAL A 162 7.50 9.44 13.43
C VAL A 162 6.89 8.28 12.66
N ILE A 163 5.56 8.29 12.54
CA ILE A 163 4.83 7.34 11.70
C ILE A 163 4.87 7.85 10.27
N ASP A 164 5.24 6.96 9.36
CA ASP A 164 5.33 7.23 7.93
C ASP A 164 6.06 8.54 7.59
N PRO A 165 7.34 8.68 7.98
CA PRO A 165 8.15 9.84 7.64
C PRO A 165 8.55 9.82 6.15
N PRO A 166 8.79 11.00 5.55
CA PRO A 166 9.42 11.07 4.24
C PRO A 166 10.88 10.55 4.32
N PRO A 167 11.51 10.16 3.20
CA PRO A 167 11.03 10.33 1.83
C PRO A 167 9.95 9.32 1.42
N HIS A 168 8.86 9.79 0.82
CA HIS A 168 7.80 8.94 0.25
C HIS A 168 8.15 8.48 -1.17
N ASP A 169 9.27 7.77 -1.26
CA ASP A 169 9.79 7.21 -2.49
C ASP A 169 9.27 5.79 -2.75
N LYS A 170 9.77 5.12 -3.79
CA LYS A 170 9.34 3.75 -4.12
C LYS A 170 9.50 2.77 -2.95
N ALA A 171 10.58 2.89 -2.19
CA ALA A 171 10.88 1.98 -1.09
C ALA A 171 9.87 2.14 0.06
N PHE A 172 9.38 3.37 0.29
CA PHE A 172 8.30 3.64 1.24
C PHE A 172 7.03 2.84 0.88
N TYR A 173 6.59 2.88 -0.37
CA TYR A 173 5.39 2.14 -0.80
C TYR A 173 5.61 0.63 -0.93
N GLU A 174 6.84 0.18 -1.24
CA GLU A 174 7.19 -1.24 -1.21
C GLU A 174 7.09 -1.81 0.22
N ALA A 175 7.49 -1.04 1.23
CA ALA A 175 7.31 -1.41 2.64
C ALA A 175 5.82 -1.49 3.03
N HIS A 176 4.98 -0.58 2.53
CA HIS A 176 3.53 -0.63 2.73
C HIS A 176 2.90 -1.87 2.07
N LEU A 177 3.29 -2.20 0.84
CA LEU A 177 2.84 -3.44 0.17
C LEU A 177 3.28 -4.69 0.91
N GLN A 178 4.50 -4.70 1.45
CA GLN A 178 4.95 -5.82 2.28
C GLN A 178 4.09 -5.96 3.53
N GLY A 179 3.80 -4.85 4.22
CA GLY A 179 2.89 -4.83 5.37
C GLY A 179 1.48 -5.34 5.02
N LEU A 180 0.93 -4.89 3.89
CA LEU A 180 -0.35 -5.32 3.37
C LEU A 180 -0.39 -6.83 3.10
N SER A 181 0.65 -7.35 2.42
CA SER A 181 0.78 -8.77 2.11
C SER A 181 0.87 -9.62 3.38
N GLU A 182 1.68 -9.22 4.37
CA GLU A 182 1.80 -9.93 5.64
C GLU A 182 0.51 -9.90 6.46
N TYR A 183 -0.18 -8.76 6.50
CA TYR A 183 -1.46 -8.64 7.18
C TYR A 183 -2.49 -9.61 6.58
N TYR A 184 -2.70 -9.59 5.26
CA TYR A 184 -3.68 -10.47 4.62
C TYR A 184 -3.26 -11.93 4.62
N ARG A 185 -1.97 -12.23 4.51
CA ARG A 185 -1.46 -13.60 4.69
C ARG A 185 -1.77 -14.13 6.08
N PHE A 186 -1.55 -13.34 7.13
CA PHE A 186 -1.86 -13.75 8.49
C PHE A 186 -3.37 -13.90 8.72
N GLN A 187 -4.15 -12.87 8.38
CA GLN A 187 -5.60 -12.85 8.61
C GLN A 187 -6.36 -13.91 7.81
N SER A 188 -5.86 -14.28 6.64
CA SER A 188 -6.42 -15.37 5.85
C SER A 188 -5.98 -16.76 6.31
N GLY A 189 -5.04 -16.88 7.25
CA GLY A 189 -4.43 -18.15 7.63
C GLY A 189 -3.54 -18.74 6.54
N GLY A 190 -2.91 -17.90 5.72
CA GLY A 190 -2.03 -18.26 4.61
C GLY A 190 -2.74 -18.49 3.28
N ARG A 191 -4.07 -18.34 3.23
CA ARG A 191 -4.89 -18.63 2.03
C ARG A 191 -4.87 -17.51 0.98
N LEU A 192 -4.49 -16.29 1.37
CA LEU A 192 -4.31 -15.17 0.46
C LEU A 192 -2.86 -14.70 0.53
N HIS A 193 -2.23 -14.58 -0.64
CA HIS A 193 -0.97 -13.90 -0.84
C HIS A 193 -1.20 -12.67 -1.72
N ILE A 194 -0.52 -11.57 -1.40
CA ILE A 194 -0.52 -10.38 -2.25
C ILE A 194 0.86 -10.29 -2.90
N GLU A 195 0.87 -10.35 -4.23
CA GLU A 195 2.02 -10.05 -5.06
C GLU A 195 1.93 -8.58 -5.48
N GLY A 196 2.69 -7.72 -4.81
CA GLY A 196 2.65 -6.28 -4.98
C GLY A 196 3.77 -5.75 -5.88
N ARG A 197 3.50 -4.69 -6.65
CA ARG A 197 4.52 -3.91 -7.37
C ARG A 197 4.22 -2.41 -7.27
N VAL A 198 5.25 -1.59 -7.11
CA VAL A 198 5.15 -0.12 -7.12
C VAL A 198 5.71 0.42 -8.43
N LEU A 199 4.94 1.28 -9.10
CA LEU A 199 5.34 1.96 -10.33
C LEU A 199 5.34 3.49 -10.18
N PRO A 200 6.15 4.21 -10.97
CA PRO A 200 7.18 3.68 -11.89
C PRO A 200 8.36 3.06 -11.15
N GLU A 201 9.27 2.41 -11.89
CA GLU A 201 10.47 1.76 -11.29
C GLU A 201 11.51 2.76 -10.77
N ASP A 202 11.51 3.99 -11.29
CA ASP A 202 12.40 5.04 -10.78
C ASP A 202 12.06 5.34 -9.30
N PRO A 203 13.04 5.34 -8.38
CA PRO A 203 12.78 5.51 -6.96
C PRO A 203 11.97 6.77 -6.62
N ARG A 204 12.18 7.88 -7.34
CA ARG A 204 11.48 9.16 -7.10
C ARG A 204 10.54 9.53 -8.25
N GLY A 205 10.28 8.60 -9.15
CA GLY A 205 9.43 8.82 -10.30
C GLY A 205 7.96 8.69 -9.95
N SER A 206 7.13 9.30 -10.81
CA SER A 206 5.67 9.22 -10.77
C SER A 206 5.13 9.52 -12.17
N TYR A 207 3.95 9.03 -12.50
CA TYR A 207 3.25 9.47 -13.71
C TYR A 207 2.57 10.81 -13.45
N LYS A 208 2.70 11.75 -14.40
CA LYS A 208 2.34 13.15 -14.18
C LYS A 208 0.98 13.47 -14.82
N LEU A 209 0.07 14.05 -14.03
CA LEU A 209 -1.07 14.81 -14.54
C LEU A 209 -0.61 16.26 -14.82
N THR A 210 -1.53 17.10 -15.31
CA THR A 210 -1.27 18.51 -15.61
C THR A 210 -1.08 19.34 -14.34
N ASP A 211 -2.06 20.16 -13.97
CA ASP A 211 -2.01 21.03 -12.81
C ASP A 211 -3.03 20.56 -11.76
N VAL A 212 -2.65 20.55 -10.48
CA VAL A 212 -3.55 20.14 -9.38
C VAL A 212 -4.87 20.92 -9.41
N ALA A 213 -4.81 22.23 -9.69
CA ALA A 213 -5.98 23.10 -9.68
C ALA A 213 -6.93 22.86 -10.88
N ASP A 214 -6.56 22.00 -11.85
CA ASP A 214 -7.51 21.53 -12.88
C ASP A 214 -8.55 20.57 -12.29
N TYR A 215 -8.29 19.98 -11.12
CA TYR A 215 -9.16 18.99 -10.48
C TYR A 215 -9.81 19.52 -9.21
N GLY A 216 -9.04 20.24 -8.39
CA GLY A 216 -9.50 20.75 -7.10
C GLY A 216 -10.66 21.74 -7.22
N PRO A 217 -11.51 21.84 -6.18
CA PRO A 217 -12.69 22.69 -6.19
C PRO A 217 -12.39 24.18 -5.97
N GLY A 218 -11.16 24.54 -5.60
CA GLY A 218 -10.76 25.89 -5.24
C GLY A 218 -11.26 26.33 -3.86
N ALA A 219 -10.85 27.52 -3.43
CA ALA A 219 -11.03 28.02 -2.06
C ALA A 219 -12.48 28.05 -1.53
N ASN A 220 -13.47 28.13 -2.42
CA ASN A 220 -14.89 28.24 -2.05
C ASN A 220 -15.75 27.11 -2.65
N GLY A 221 -15.12 26.07 -3.19
CA GLY A 221 -15.81 24.95 -3.80
C GLY A 221 -15.81 23.72 -2.90
N PHE A 222 -16.51 22.69 -3.37
CA PHE A 222 -16.39 21.35 -2.83
C PHE A 222 -16.25 20.35 -3.98
N TRP A 223 -15.60 19.22 -3.71
CA TRP A 223 -15.44 18.14 -4.68
C TRP A 223 -16.79 17.68 -5.22
N THR A 224 -16.87 17.50 -6.53
CA THR A 224 -18.05 16.96 -7.22
C THR A 224 -17.72 15.59 -7.81
N LEU A 225 -18.74 14.76 -8.02
CA LEU A 225 -18.55 13.48 -8.68
C LEU A 225 -17.90 13.64 -10.07
N GLU A 226 -18.26 14.68 -10.81
CA GLU A 226 -17.67 14.98 -12.12
C GLU A 226 -16.16 15.29 -12.01
N SER A 227 -15.74 16.08 -11.02
CA SER A 227 -14.32 16.38 -10.81
C SER A 227 -13.52 15.15 -10.37
N LEU A 228 -14.09 14.30 -9.51
CA LEU A 228 -13.46 13.05 -9.07
C LEU A 228 -13.38 12.04 -10.22
N GLU A 229 -14.44 11.92 -11.02
CA GLU A 229 -14.43 11.04 -12.20
C GLU A 229 -13.39 11.50 -13.22
N ARG A 230 -13.31 12.81 -13.49
CA ARG A 230 -12.27 13.37 -14.39
C ARG A 230 -10.87 13.04 -13.87
N LEU A 231 -10.61 13.26 -12.58
CA LEU A 231 -9.34 12.92 -11.95
C LEU A 231 -8.98 11.45 -12.14
N VAL A 232 -9.90 10.54 -11.80
CA VAL A 232 -9.69 9.08 -11.93
C VAL A 232 -9.39 8.69 -13.37
N ARG A 233 -10.15 9.20 -14.35
CA ARG A 233 -9.94 8.88 -15.77
C ARG A 233 -8.58 9.38 -16.26
N ASP A 234 -8.17 10.56 -15.83
CA ASP A 234 -6.87 11.13 -16.17
C ASP A 234 -5.72 10.38 -15.49
N MET A 235 -5.88 9.94 -14.25
CA MET A 235 -4.92 9.07 -13.55
C MET A 235 -4.72 7.75 -14.28
N ILE A 236 -5.81 7.08 -14.66
CA ILE A 236 -5.75 5.82 -15.43
C ILE A 236 -5.05 6.05 -16.77
N THR A 237 -5.41 7.12 -17.47
CA THR A 237 -4.82 7.45 -18.79
C THR A 237 -3.33 7.76 -18.68
N ALA A 238 -2.93 8.60 -17.71
CA ALA A 238 -1.53 8.96 -17.49
C ALA A 238 -0.69 7.75 -17.09
N ALA A 239 -1.21 6.87 -16.24
CA ALA A 239 -0.54 5.65 -15.85
C ALA A 239 -0.41 4.65 -17.01
N ASP A 240 -1.46 4.45 -17.79
CA ASP A 240 -1.43 3.54 -18.94
C ASP A 240 -0.42 4.01 -19.99
N GLN A 241 -0.44 5.29 -20.33
CA GLN A 241 0.53 5.87 -21.26
C GLN A 241 1.95 5.86 -20.69
N GLY A 242 2.11 6.19 -19.41
CA GLY A 242 3.40 6.25 -18.74
C GLY A 242 4.08 4.89 -18.65
N THR A 243 3.36 3.87 -18.19
CA THR A 243 3.86 2.49 -18.08
C THR A 243 4.22 1.87 -19.44
N LEU A 244 3.45 2.21 -20.49
CA LEU A 244 3.80 1.82 -21.85
C LEU A 244 5.06 2.52 -22.36
N ALA A 245 5.18 3.82 -22.08
CA ALA A 245 6.29 4.65 -22.55
C ALA A 245 7.63 4.27 -21.90
N ASP A 246 7.62 3.93 -20.61
CA ASP A 246 8.82 3.48 -19.89
C ASP A 246 9.04 1.96 -19.97
N GLY A 247 8.07 1.21 -20.50
CA GLY A 247 8.12 -0.24 -20.67
C GLY A 247 8.02 -1.02 -19.37
N SER A 248 7.53 -0.40 -18.28
CA SER A 248 7.46 -1.03 -16.96
C SER A 248 6.33 -2.05 -16.85
N ALA A 249 5.17 -1.78 -17.44
CA ALA A 249 3.98 -2.63 -17.38
C ALA A 249 3.00 -2.33 -18.53
N ARG A 250 2.01 -3.20 -18.72
CA ARG A 250 0.80 -2.93 -19.48
C ARG A 250 -0.35 -2.96 -18.48
N LEU A 251 -1.10 -1.86 -18.33
CA LEU A 251 -2.22 -1.85 -17.37
C LEU A 251 -3.31 -2.86 -17.75
N ALA A 252 -3.43 -3.19 -19.04
CA ALA A 252 -4.33 -4.24 -19.51
C ALA A 252 -4.03 -5.62 -18.88
N ASP A 253 -2.79 -5.90 -18.46
CA ASP A 253 -2.46 -7.14 -17.73
C ASP A 253 -3.02 -7.16 -16.29
N TYR A 254 -3.64 -6.07 -15.85
CA TYR A 254 -4.18 -5.85 -14.49
C TYR A 254 -5.64 -5.36 -14.51
N ASP A 255 -6.35 -5.60 -15.61
CA ASP A 255 -7.62 -4.93 -15.86
C ASP A 255 -8.85 -5.65 -15.27
N ASP A 256 -10.04 -5.30 -15.74
CA ASP A 256 -11.30 -5.85 -15.25
C ASP A 256 -11.50 -7.35 -15.56
N ASP A 257 -10.80 -7.93 -16.53
CA ASP A 257 -11.00 -9.32 -16.97
C ASP A 257 -10.30 -10.38 -16.08
N ASP A 258 -9.26 -9.97 -15.35
CA ASP A 258 -8.57 -10.83 -14.37
C ASP A 258 -9.20 -10.65 -12.97
N PRO A 259 -9.88 -11.66 -12.40
CA PRO A 259 -10.50 -11.55 -11.08
C PRO A 259 -9.52 -11.35 -9.90
N PHE A 260 -8.21 -11.54 -10.12
CA PHE A 260 -7.16 -11.49 -9.10
C PHE A 260 -6.14 -10.37 -9.34
N THR A 261 -6.60 -9.25 -9.88
CA THR A 261 -5.82 -8.00 -10.03
C THR A 261 -6.50 -6.83 -9.33
N TYR A 262 -5.67 -5.89 -8.86
CA TYR A 262 -6.15 -4.63 -8.31
C TYR A 262 -5.13 -3.49 -8.52
N ILE A 263 -5.61 -2.29 -8.83
CA ILE A 263 -4.78 -1.09 -9.01
C ILE A 263 -5.14 -0.05 -7.95
N ILE A 264 -4.12 0.45 -7.26
CA ILE A 264 -4.18 1.54 -6.29
C ILE A 264 -3.38 2.71 -6.86
N PHE A 265 -4.02 3.84 -7.07
CA PHE A 265 -3.35 5.09 -7.39
C PHE A 265 -3.01 5.83 -6.10
N VAL A 266 -1.76 6.23 -5.96
CA VAL A 266 -1.30 7.10 -4.89
C VAL A 266 -1.01 8.45 -5.49
N HIS A 267 -1.61 9.51 -4.95
CA HIS A 267 -1.30 10.88 -5.39
C HIS A 267 -0.34 11.57 -4.42
N ALA A 268 0.48 12.50 -4.93
CA ALA A 268 1.25 13.41 -4.08
C ALA A 268 0.31 14.26 -3.18
N GLY A 269 0.79 14.65 -2.01
CA GLY A 269 0.06 15.47 -1.03
C GLY A 269 -0.82 14.68 -0.05
N SER A 270 -1.29 15.39 0.98
CA SER A 270 -2.06 14.83 2.08
C SER A 270 -3.53 14.58 1.72
N ASP A 271 -4.20 13.79 2.56
CA ASP A 271 -5.61 13.43 2.41
C ASP A 271 -6.55 14.59 2.73
N TRP A 272 -7.54 14.84 1.87
CA TRP A 272 -8.59 15.82 2.16
C TRP A 272 -9.39 15.49 3.42
N GLN A 273 -9.57 14.20 3.75
CA GLN A 273 -10.25 13.84 5.00
C GLN A 273 -9.41 14.16 6.24
N SER A 274 -8.08 14.31 6.10
CA SER A 274 -7.16 14.67 7.18
C SER A 274 -6.97 16.18 7.39
N ASP A 275 -7.51 17.01 6.50
CA ASP A 275 -7.54 18.48 6.64
C ASP A 275 -8.49 18.89 7.76
N ILE A 276 -7.99 19.02 8.99
CA ILE A 276 -8.79 19.42 10.15
C ILE A 276 -9.05 20.92 10.14
N ASN A 277 -8.09 21.71 9.65
CA ASN A 277 -8.16 23.17 9.65
C ASN A 277 -9.09 23.75 8.56
N GLY A 278 -9.37 22.99 7.50
CA GLY A 278 -10.19 23.46 6.39
C GLY A 278 -9.44 24.41 5.45
N ASP A 279 -8.11 24.32 5.38
CA ASP A 279 -7.25 25.27 4.67
C ASP A 279 -6.58 24.68 3.41
N SER A 280 -6.73 23.38 3.16
CA SER A 280 -6.28 22.70 1.95
C SER A 280 -7.44 22.12 1.10
N PRO A 281 -8.39 22.94 0.62
CA PRO A 281 -9.59 22.45 -0.08
C PRO A 281 -9.31 21.72 -1.41
N ASN A 282 -8.12 21.89 -2.00
CA ASN A 282 -7.69 21.18 -3.20
C ASN A 282 -6.96 19.86 -2.93
N ASP A 283 -6.76 19.49 -1.65
CA ASP A 283 -6.32 18.13 -1.35
C ASP A 283 -7.32 17.12 -1.91
N ILE A 284 -6.77 16.05 -2.45
CA ILE A 284 -7.56 15.01 -3.11
C ILE A 284 -8.07 14.07 -2.01
N PRO A 285 -9.37 13.72 -2.03
CA PRO A 285 -9.91 12.79 -1.06
C PRO A 285 -9.47 11.36 -1.35
N THR A 286 -9.34 10.57 -0.30
CA THR A 286 -9.22 9.12 -0.38
C THR A 286 -10.57 8.47 -0.68
N PHE A 287 -10.65 7.62 -1.71
CA PHE A 287 -11.86 6.85 -1.99
C PHE A 287 -11.58 5.62 -2.86
N PHE A 288 -12.46 4.63 -2.73
CA PHE A 288 -12.63 3.57 -3.72
C PHE A 288 -13.69 4.03 -4.73
N VAL A 289 -13.51 3.70 -6.02
CA VAL A 289 -14.51 3.99 -7.06
C VAL A 289 -14.73 2.83 -8.00
N THR A 290 -16.00 2.60 -8.34
CA THR A 290 -16.46 1.81 -9.48
C THR A 290 -17.06 2.75 -10.53
N LEU A 291 -16.38 2.96 -11.65
CA LEU A 291 -16.85 3.80 -12.74
C LEU A 291 -18.14 3.25 -13.38
N GLY A 292 -19.06 4.16 -13.75
CA GLY A 292 -20.28 3.83 -14.49
C GLY A 292 -19.95 3.16 -15.83
N GLU A 293 -19.03 3.79 -16.58
CA GLU A 293 -18.44 3.27 -17.82
C GLU A 293 -16.94 3.02 -17.61
N PRO A 294 -16.39 1.84 -17.97
CA PRO A 294 -14.96 1.55 -17.85
C PRO A 294 -14.13 2.57 -18.62
N GLN A 295 -12.94 2.88 -18.10
CA GLN A 295 -11.95 3.65 -18.83
C GLN A 295 -11.21 2.70 -19.78
N PRO A 296 -11.28 2.91 -21.11
CA PRO A 296 -10.52 2.10 -22.06
C PRO A 296 -9.02 2.37 -21.89
N LEU A 297 -8.23 1.31 -21.99
CA LEU A 297 -6.77 1.37 -21.96
C LEU A 297 -6.22 1.39 -23.40
N THR A 298 -5.12 2.11 -23.58
CA THR A 298 -4.30 2.06 -24.80
C THR A 298 -3.46 0.79 -24.84
N SER A 299 -3.07 0.27 -23.67
CA SER A 299 -2.38 -1.01 -23.57
C SER A 299 -3.30 -2.16 -23.99
N THR A 300 -2.68 -3.20 -24.56
CA THR A 300 -3.32 -4.49 -24.83
C THR A 300 -2.79 -5.51 -23.86
N ASP A 301 -3.67 -6.39 -23.39
CA ASP A 301 -3.30 -7.49 -22.51
C ASP A 301 -2.30 -8.41 -23.23
N SER A 302 -1.27 -8.82 -22.50
CA SER A 302 -0.13 -9.55 -23.06
C SER A 302 -0.43 -11.02 -23.36
N GLU A 303 -1.45 -11.61 -22.71
CA GLU A 303 -1.84 -13.01 -22.90
C GLU A 303 -2.88 -13.17 -24.01
N THR A 304 -3.89 -12.29 -24.02
CA THR A 304 -5.06 -12.33 -24.89
C THR A 304 -4.92 -11.45 -26.13
N ALA A 305 -4.00 -10.48 -26.10
CA ALA A 305 -3.86 -9.42 -27.12
C ALA A 305 -5.13 -8.56 -27.33
N LEU A 306 -6.05 -8.55 -26.36
CA LEU A 306 -7.26 -7.74 -26.39
C LEU A 306 -6.99 -6.34 -25.80
N ALA A 307 -7.84 -5.38 -26.17
CA ALA A 307 -7.80 -4.04 -25.58
C ALA A 307 -8.33 -4.10 -24.14
N GLY A 308 -7.58 -3.54 -23.21
CA GLY A 308 -7.96 -3.56 -21.80
C GLY A 308 -8.93 -2.45 -21.40
N SER A 309 -9.56 -2.61 -20.24
CA SER A 309 -10.38 -1.55 -19.63
C SER A 309 -10.39 -1.65 -18.11
N LEU A 310 -10.36 -0.50 -17.44
CA LEU A 310 -10.39 -0.42 -15.98
C LEU A 310 -11.66 0.29 -15.50
N ARG A 311 -12.39 -0.36 -14.60
CA ARG A 311 -13.59 0.19 -13.97
C ARG A 311 -13.40 0.50 -12.49
N GLU A 312 -12.55 -0.26 -11.80
CA GLU A 312 -12.41 -0.17 -10.34
C GLU A 312 -10.97 0.13 -9.93
N CYS A 313 -10.82 1.09 -9.01
CA CYS A 313 -9.53 1.39 -8.39
C CYS A 313 -9.72 2.10 -7.05
N SER A 314 -8.64 2.16 -6.26
CA SER A 314 -8.55 3.01 -5.07
C SER A 314 -7.65 4.20 -5.37
N ILE A 315 -8.08 5.37 -4.88
CA ILE A 315 -7.28 6.58 -4.84
C ILE A 315 -6.92 6.82 -3.37
N ILE A 316 -5.63 6.84 -3.07
CA ILE A 316 -5.11 7.11 -1.72
C ILE A 316 -4.07 8.24 -1.79
N PRO A 317 -3.83 8.94 -0.67
CA PRO A 317 -2.91 10.05 -0.62
C PRO A 317 -1.50 9.55 -0.34
N GLU A 318 -0.55 10.46 -0.51
CA GLU A 318 0.83 10.22 -0.12
C GLU A 318 0.92 10.00 1.40
N THR A 319 0.14 10.76 2.17
CA THR A 319 0.11 10.70 3.64
C THR A 319 -1.24 11.13 4.20
N THR A 320 -1.58 10.65 5.39
CA THR A 320 -2.70 11.19 6.20
C THR A 320 -2.21 12.20 7.24
N ASN A 321 -0.89 12.46 7.27
CA ASN A 321 -0.30 13.39 8.20
C ASN A 321 -0.58 14.84 7.75
N GLN A 322 -1.38 15.58 8.52
CA GLN A 322 -1.67 17.00 8.27
C GLN A 322 -2.06 17.69 9.60
N ASP A 323 -1.91 19.03 9.66
CA ASP A 323 -2.35 19.87 10.79
C ASP A 323 -1.74 19.50 12.15
N GLY A 324 -0.59 18.83 12.13
CA GLY A 324 0.10 18.33 13.32
C GLY A 324 -0.47 17.03 13.86
N PHE A 325 -1.27 16.31 13.08
CA PHE A 325 -1.80 14.99 13.40
C PHE A 325 -1.30 13.93 12.42
N PRO A 326 -1.00 12.71 12.90
CA PRO A 326 -0.84 11.53 12.06
C PRO A 326 -2.16 10.81 11.77
#